data_AF-A0A0G4MSI4-F1
#
_entry.id   AF-A0A0G4MSI4-F1
#
_cell.length_a   1.000
_cell.length_b   1.000
_cell.length_c   1.000
_cell.angle_alpha   90.00
_cell.angle_beta   90.00
_cell.angle_gamma   90.00
#
_symmetry.space_group_name_H-M   'P 1'
#
loop_
_entity.id
_entity.type
_entity.pdbx_description
1 polymer ?
#
loop_
_entity_poly.entity_id
_entity_poly.type
_entity_poly.pdbx_seq_one_letter_code
_entity_poly.pdbx_strand_id
1 'polypeptide(L)'
;MFNTTDDAEDPDRLYELYAVVVHIGGNAYHGHYVSVIKTQDRGWLLFDDEMVEPVDKHFVRNFFGDKPGTACAYVLFYQETTFEK
;
A
#
# COMPACT_ATOMS: atom_id res chain seq x y z
N MET A 1 -19.24 -5.08 12.23
CA MET A 1 -17.94 -5.75 12.28
C MET A 1 -16.99 -4.70 12.83
N PHE A 2 -16.73 -4.73 14.14
CA PHE A 2 -15.89 -3.72 14.79
C PHE A 2 -14.48 -4.30 14.87
N ASN A 3 -13.58 -3.79 14.04
CA ASN A 3 -12.20 -4.27 13.91
C ASN A 3 -11.23 -3.51 14.84
N THR A 4 -11.76 -2.87 15.88
CA THR A 4 -11.03 -2.02 16.82
C THR A 4 -11.17 -2.56 18.24
N THR A 5 -10.21 -2.22 19.10
CA THR A 5 -10.29 -2.51 20.52
C THR A 5 -11.33 -1.62 21.20
N ASP A 6 -11.86 -2.06 22.34
CA ASP A 6 -12.94 -1.36 23.06
C ASP A 6 -12.52 0.03 23.60
N ASP A 7 -11.22 0.30 23.69
CA ASP A 7 -10.60 1.54 24.17
C ASP A 7 -10.18 2.50 23.04
N ALA A 8 -10.51 2.19 21.79
CA ALA A 8 -10.26 3.11 20.68
C ALA A 8 -11.10 4.39 20.81
N GLU A 9 -10.45 5.56 20.90
CA GLU A 9 -11.14 6.86 21.05
C GLU A 9 -12.11 7.17 19.90
N ASP A 10 -11.81 6.69 18.69
CA ASP A 10 -12.62 6.88 17.48
C ASP A 10 -12.61 5.59 16.63
N PRO A 11 -13.47 4.61 16.97
CA PRO A 11 -13.49 3.32 16.30
C PRO A 11 -14.01 3.39 14.86
N ASP A 12 -14.70 4.47 14.50
CA ASP A 12 -15.26 4.70 13.17
C ASP A 12 -14.30 5.49 12.25
N ARG A 13 -13.09 5.81 12.73
CA ARG A 13 -12.09 6.56 11.96
C ARG A 13 -11.76 5.87 10.64
N LEU A 14 -11.88 6.63 9.56
CA LEU A 14 -11.55 6.16 8.23
C LEU A 14 -10.07 6.37 7.93
N TYR A 15 -9.49 5.37 7.27
CA TYR A 15 -8.12 5.40 6.79
C TYR A 15 -8.09 5.15 5.29
N GLU A 16 -7.24 5.88 4.59
CA GLU A 16 -6.92 5.59 3.20
C GLU A 16 -5.50 5.03 3.06
N LEU A 17 -5.35 4.07 2.15
CA LEU A 17 -4.04 3.56 1.77
C LEU A 17 -3.33 4.60 0.90
N TYR A 18 -2.13 5.01 1.30
CA TYR A 18 -1.35 6.00 0.55
C TYR A 18 0.05 5.51 0.17
N ALA A 19 0.58 4.44 0.78
CA ALA A 19 1.83 3.82 0.34
C ALA A 19 1.85 2.31 0.58
N VAL A 20 2.57 1.60 -0.28
CA VAL A 20 2.78 0.15 -0.19
C VAL A 20 4.24 -0.16 -0.48
N VAL A 21 4.87 -0.96 0.39
CA VAL A 21 6.13 -1.65 0.07
C VAL A 21 5.77 -3.02 -0.48
N VAL A 22 6.30 -3.33 -1.65
CA VAL A 22 6.10 -4.60 -2.34
C VAL A 22 7.40 -5.39 -2.26
N HIS A 23 7.30 -6.65 -1.85
CA HIS A 23 8.38 -7.60 -1.95
C HIS A 23 8.20 -8.44 -3.23
N ILE A 24 9.23 -8.48 -4.07
CA ILE A 24 9.30 -9.25 -5.31
C ILE A 24 10.32 -10.38 -5.11
N GLY A 25 9.84 -11.57 -4.77
CA GLY A 25 10.72 -12.70 -4.49
C GLY A 25 9.95 -13.96 -4.12
N GLY A 26 10.51 -15.13 -4.44
CA GLY A 26 9.90 -16.42 -4.12
C GLY A 26 10.11 -16.90 -2.68
N ASN A 27 10.95 -16.22 -1.90
CA ASN A 27 11.19 -16.51 -0.48
C ASN A 27 11.57 -15.24 0.28
N ALA A 28 11.62 -15.30 1.62
CA ALA A 28 11.89 -14.14 2.46
C ALA A 28 13.38 -13.76 2.59
N TYR A 29 14.30 -14.56 2.08
CA TYR A 29 15.74 -14.33 2.23
C TYR A 29 16.34 -13.54 1.07
N HIS A 30 15.70 -13.60 -0.11
CA HIS A 30 16.15 -12.93 -1.31
C HIS A 30 14.94 -12.43 -2.11
N GLY A 31 15.04 -11.20 -2.58
CA GLY A 31 14.05 -10.56 -3.41
C GLY A 31 14.43 -9.12 -3.68
N HIS A 32 13.48 -8.38 -4.23
CA HIS A 32 13.60 -6.96 -4.49
C HIS A 32 12.46 -6.20 -3.81
N TYR A 33 12.76 -5.04 -3.26
CA TYR A 33 11.77 -4.21 -2.60
C TYR A 33 11.56 -2.92 -3.38
N VAL A 34 10.32 -2.71 -3.81
CA VAL A 34 9.90 -1.46 -4.45
C VAL A 34 8.81 -0.81 -3.61
N SER A 35 8.64 0.50 -3.75
CA SER A 35 7.57 1.22 -3.07
C SER A 35 6.64 1.91 -4.05
N VAL A 36 5.34 1.84 -3.79
CA VAL A 36 4.31 2.52 -4.58
C VAL A 36 3.63 3.53 -3.66
N ILE A 37 3.76 4.81 -3.96
CA ILE A 37 3.38 5.91 -3.05
C ILE A 37 2.45 6.89 -3.79
N LYS A 38 1.31 7.22 -3.17
CA LYS A 38 0.39 8.25 -3.60
C LYS A 38 0.94 9.62 -3.17
N THR A 39 1.30 10.42 -4.16
CA THR A 39 1.73 11.82 -3.98
C THR A 39 0.56 12.77 -4.19
N GLN A 40 0.66 13.98 -3.61
CA GLN A 40 -0.39 15.00 -3.71
C GLN A 40 -0.60 15.49 -5.15
N ASP A 41 0.50 15.73 -5.88
CA ASP A 41 0.43 16.40 -7.20
C ASP A 41 0.45 15.44 -8.39
N ARG A 42 0.97 14.22 -8.23
CA ARG A 42 1.22 13.29 -9.36
C ARG A 42 0.48 11.97 -9.27
N GLY A 43 -0.35 11.80 -8.25
CA GLY A 43 -1.00 10.52 -7.99
C GLY A 43 0.02 9.46 -7.58
N TRP A 44 -0.17 8.21 -8.03
CA TRP A 44 0.68 7.10 -7.63
C TRP A 44 1.98 7.04 -8.43
N LEU A 45 3.08 6.91 -7.72
CA LEU A 45 4.41 6.72 -8.28
C LEU A 45 5.00 5.40 -7.77
N LEU A 46 5.62 4.64 -8.66
CA LEU A 46 6.49 3.53 -8.35
C LEU A 46 7.92 4.06 -8.18
N PHE A 47 8.54 3.68 -7.07
CA PHE A 47 9.94 3.91 -6.76
C PHE A 47 10.64 2.55 -6.73
N ASP A 48 11.53 2.37 -7.69
CA ASP A 48 12.37 1.19 -7.90
C ASP A 48 13.84 1.65 -7.92
N ASP A 49 14.46 1.67 -6.74
CA ASP A 49 15.80 2.22 -6.51
C ASP A 49 15.97 3.65 -7.10
N GLU A 50 16.83 3.84 -8.10
CA GLU A 50 17.02 5.12 -8.79
C GLU A 50 15.90 5.49 -9.79
N MET A 51 15.02 4.55 -10.13
CA MET A 51 13.95 4.72 -11.10
C MET A 51 12.65 5.17 -10.42
N VAL A 52 12.01 6.20 -10.98
CA VAL A 52 10.72 6.70 -10.52
C VAL A 52 9.76 6.81 -11.70
N GLU A 53 8.64 6.10 -11.64
CA GLU A 53 7.66 6.04 -12.73
C GLU A 53 6.24 6.31 -12.25
N PRO A 54 5.41 7.04 -13.01
CA PRO A 54 3.99 7.17 -12.70
C PRO A 54 3.25 5.87 -12.97
N VAL A 55 2.37 5.48 -12.05
CA VAL A 55 1.53 4.28 -12.17
C VAL A 55 0.07 4.60 -11.89
N ASP A 56 -0.83 3.77 -12.40
CA ASP A 56 -2.24 3.91 -12.10
C ASP A 56 -2.62 3.30 -10.73
N LYS A 57 -3.81 3.64 -10.23
CA LYS A 57 -4.32 3.09 -8.96
C LYS A 57 -4.57 1.58 -9.02
N HIS A 58 -4.84 1.03 -10.21
CA HIS A 58 -5.06 -0.40 -10.38
C HIS A 58 -3.76 -1.20 -10.23
N PHE A 59 -2.61 -0.60 -10.55
CA PHE A 59 -1.28 -1.17 -10.35
C PHE A 59 -1.06 -1.56 -8.90
N VAL A 60 -1.43 -0.69 -7.94
CA VAL A 60 -1.34 -0.98 -6.50
C VAL A 60 -2.12 -2.25 -6.11
N ARG A 61 -3.28 -2.48 -6.75
CA ARG A 61 -4.14 -3.64 -6.51
C ARG A 61 -3.59 -4.93 -7.12
N ASN A 62 -2.50 -4.88 -7.88
CA ASN A 62 -1.84 -6.08 -8.40
C ASN A 62 -1.03 -6.83 -7.34
N PHE A 63 -0.69 -6.16 -6.24
CA PHE A 63 0.13 -6.76 -5.17
C PHE A 63 -0.71 -7.34 -4.02
N PHE A 64 -2.03 -7.39 -4.17
CA PHE A 64 -2.89 -8.06 -3.18
C PHE A 64 -2.65 -9.57 -3.30
N GLY A 65 -2.33 -10.22 -2.17
CA GLY A 65 -1.64 -11.51 -2.07
C GLY A 65 -2.37 -12.77 -2.57
N ASP A 66 -3.28 -12.65 -3.53
CA ASP A 66 -4.06 -13.75 -4.13
C ASP A 66 -3.79 -13.93 -5.64
N LYS A 67 -2.85 -13.15 -6.21
CA LYS A 67 -2.48 -13.28 -7.62
C LYS A 67 -1.27 -14.20 -7.80
N PRO A 68 -1.28 -15.07 -8.82
CA PRO A 68 -0.08 -15.84 -9.18
C PRO A 68 1.04 -14.86 -9.57
N GLY A 69 2.13 -14.90 -8.81
CA GLY A 69 3.27 -14.02 -8.98
C GLY A 69 4.22 -14.07 -7.78
N THR A 70 5.40 -13.48 -7.93
CA THR A 70 6.38 -13.34 -6.84
C THR A 70 6.29 -11.99 -6.14
N ALA A 71 5.42 -11.09 -6.61
CA ALA A 71 5.27 -9.74 -6.09
C ALA A 71 4.05 -9.65 -5.15
N CYS A 72 4.30 -9.37 -3.88
CA CYS A 72 3.26 -9.29 -2.85
C CYS A 72 3.45 -8.02 -2.01
N ALA A 73 2.34 -7.40 -1.60
CA ALA A 73 2.36 -6.33 -0.62
C ALA A 73 2.96 -6.84 0.70
N TYR A 74 3.95 -6.13 1.22
CA TYR A 74 4.71 -6.50 2.42
C TYR A 74 4.42 -5.56 3.59
N VAL A 75 4.44 -4.25 3.36
CA VAL A 75 4.04 -3.23 4.35
C VAL A 75 3.03 -2.28 3.73
N LEU A 76 1.95 -2.01 4.45
CA LEU A 76 0.89 -1.09 4.03
C LEU A 76 0.89 0.14 4.94
N PHE A 77 0.92 1.32 4.34
CA PHE A 77 0.84 2.59 5.07
C PHE A 77 -0.52 3.23 4.83
N TYR A 78 -1.21 3.46 5.94
CA TYR A 78 -2.50 4.10 5.99
C TYR A 78 -2.39 5.44 6.69
N GLN A 79 -3.15 6.43 6.21
CA GLN A 79 -3.30 7.72 6.85
C GLN A 79 -4.77 7.98 7.15
N GLU A 80 -5.04 8.72 8.22
CA GLU A 80 -6.38 9.19 8.53
C GLU A 80 -6.92 10.00 7.35
N THR A 81 -8.18 9.78 7.01
CA THR A 81 -8.87 10.56 5.99
C THR A 81 -10.14 11.17 6.55
N THR A 82 -10.33 12.46 6.31
CA THR A 82 -11.55 13.20 6.67
C THR A 82 -12.60 13.12 5.56
N PHE A 83 -12.81 11.95 4.92
CA PHE A 83 -13.97 11.79 4.04
C PHE A 83 -15.23 11.80 4.91
N GLU A 84 -15.74 12.99 5.23
CA GLU A 84 -17.14 13.17 5.59
C GLU A 84 -17.98 12.74 4.38
N LYS A 85 -19.06 12.01 4.67
CA LYS A 85 -19.97 11.37 3.71
C LYS A 85 -20.49 12.32 2.62
#